data_AF-A0A7V9JUS4-F1
#
_entry.id   AF-A0A7V9JUS4-F1
#
_cell.length_a   1.000
_cell.length_b   1.000
_cell.length_c   1.000
_cell.angle_alpha   90.00
_cell.angle_beta   90.00
_cell.angle_gamma   90.00
#
_symmetry.space_group_name_H-M   'P 1'
#
loop_
_entity.id
_entity.type
_entity.pdbx_description
1 polymer ?
#
loop_
_entity_poly.entity_id
_entity_poly.type
_entity_poly.pdbx_seq_one_letter_code
_entity_poly.pdbx_strand_id
1 'polypeptide(L)'
;MLEKVKYRSVIEKIATAISEGKDITNFDLLEICRQKAIGESVSKGKIHLTHELLEVAVNDYISKLYCQKTFSKDYEISRILAKLEKIEKQIPVKSWRSTEQQVFQQFSTPPTIAFLMASLLNPSAADLILEPSAGTGSLVVW
;
A
#
# COMPACT_ATOMS: atom_id res chain seq x y z
N MET A 1 1.62 5.25 -22.38
CA MET A 1 0.23 5.56 -21.95
C MET A 1 -0.54 4.30 -21.57
N LEU A 2 -0.51 3.24 -22.38
CA LEU A 2 -1.23 1.97 -22.14
C LEU A 2 -0.83 1.25 -20.84
N GLU A 3 0.44 1.30 -20.43
CA GLU A 3 0.93 0.59 -19.24
C GLU A 3 0.43 1.21 -17.92
N LYS A 4 0.37 2.55 -17.83
CA LYS A 4 -0.20 3.27 -16.67
C LYS A 4 -1.68 2.91 -16.46
N VAL A 5 -2.43 2.73 -17.54
CA VAL A 5 -3.84 2.32 -17.49
C VAL A 5 -3.97 0.90 -16.93
N LYS A 6 -3.06 -0.01 -17.28
CA LYS A 6 -3.03 -1.38 -16.74
C LYS A 6 -2.78 -1.40 -15.23
N TYR A 7 -1.77 -0.68 -14.75
CA TYR A 7 -1.46 -0.58 -13.31
C TYR A 7 -2.62 -0.01 -12.51
N ARG A 8 -3.21 1.09 -13.00
CA ARG A 8 -4.36 1.73 -12.35
C ARG A 8 -5.54 0.76 -12.20
N SER A 9 -5.85 -0.01 -13.24
CA SER A 9 -6.94 -0.99 -13.17
C SER A 9 -6.68 -2.11 -12.15
N VAL A 10 -5.43 -2.51 -11.95
CA VAL A 10 -5.06 -3.50 -10.91
C VAL A 10 -5.19 -2.89 -9.52
N ILE A 11 -4.65 -1.68 -9.32
CA ILE A 11 -4.74 -0.93 -8.06
C ILE A 11 -6.20 -0.76 -7.66
N GLU A 12 -7.06 -0.31 -8.57
CA GLU A 12 -8.49 -0.11 -8.32
C GLU A 12 -9.21 -1.42 -7.95
N LYS A 13 -8.87 -2.54 -8.61
CA LYS A 13 -9.45 -3.86 -8.30
C LYS A 13 -9.06 -4.34 -6.91
N ILE A 14 -7.79 -4.18 -6.53
CA ILE A 14 -7.29 -4.54 -5.19
C ILE A 14 -7.91 -3.64 -4.12
N ALA A 15 -7.93 -2.32 -4.34
CA ALA A 15 -8.53 -1.35 -3.41
C ALA A 15 -10.02 -1.62 -3.19
N THR A 16 -10.75 -2.00 -4.24
CA THR A 16 -12.15 -2.42 -4.15
C THR A 16 -12.30 -3.65 -3.25
N ALA A 17 -11.50 -4.70 -3.48
CA ALA A 17 -11.53 -5.91 -2.65
C ALA A 17 -11.25 -5.62 -1.16
N ILE A 18 -10.27 -4.75 -0.87
CA ILE A 18 -9.99 -4.28 0.51
C ILE A 18 -11.18 -3.54 1.10
N SER A 19 -11.82 -2.65 0.33
CA SER A 19 -12.98 -1.88 0.79
C SER A 19 -14.20 -2.76 1.11
N GLU A 20 -14.37 -3.86 0.37
CA GLU A 20 -15.39 -4.89 0.60
C GLU A 20 -15.03 -5.84 1.75
N GLY A 21 -13.82 -5.72 2.29
CA GLY A 21 -13.30 -6.53 3.38
C GLY A 21 -12.97 -7.97 2.98
N LYS A 22 -12.69 -8.22 1.71
CA LYS A 22 -12.27 -9.53 1.19
C LYS A 22 -10.81 -9.80 1.56
N ASP A 23 -10.54 -11.02 2.00
CA ASP A 23 -9.18 -11.50 2.16
C ASP A 23 -8.54 -11.70 0.79
N ILE A 24 -7.30 -11.26 0.64
CA ILE A 24 -6.51 -11.32 -0.58
C ILE A 24 -5.30 -12.18 -0.30
N THR A 25 -5.18 -13.30 -1.01
CA THR A 25 -4.01 -14.17 -0.90
C THR A 25 -2.93 -13.78 -1.93
N ASN A 26 -1.73 -14.31 -1.74
CA ASN A 26 -0.67 -14.22 -2.75
C ASN A 26 -1.09 -14.78 -4.12
N PHE A 27 -1.93 -15.81 -4.14
CA PHE A 27 -2.48 -16.36 -5.36
C PHE A 27 -3.44 -15.37 -6.05
N ASP A 28 -4.31 -14.73 -5.29
CA ASP A 28 -5.24 -13.72 -5.83
C ASP A 28 -4.50 -12.53 -6.43
N LEU A 29 -3.42 -12.06 -5.79
CA LEU A 29 -2.58 -10.99 -6.33
C LEU A 29 -1.96 -11.38 -7.68
N LEU A 30 -1.38 -12.58 -7.77
CA LEU A 30 -0.83 -13.09 -9.02
C LEU A 30 -1.90 -13.17 -10.10
N GLU A 31 -3.08 -13.68 -9.76
CA GLU A 31 -4.18 -13.83 -10.70
C GLU A 31 -4.69 -12.50 -11.21
N ILE A 32 -4.89 -11.52 -10.32
CA ILE A 32 -5.27 -10.15 -10.69
C ILE A 32 -4.24 -9.53 -11.65
N CYS A 33 -2.94 -9.71 -11.37
CA CYS A 33 -1.87 -9.18 -12.21
C CYS A 33 -1.77 -9.89 -13.58
N ARG A 34 -1.96 -11.21 -13.63
CA ARG A 34 -1.97 -12.01 -14.86
C ARG A 34 -3.11 -11.59 -15.79
N GLN A 35 -4.33 -11.49 -15.26
CA GLN A 35 -5.54 -11.14 -16.01
C GLN A 35 -5.45 -9.78 -16.73
N LYS A 36 -4.65 -8.84 -16.20
CA LYS A 36 -4.52 -7.48 -16.73
C LYS A 36 -3.29 -7.26 -17.61
N ALA A 37 -2.67 -8.34 -18.09
CA ALA A 37 -1.50 -8.30 -18.96
C ALA A 37 -0.30 -7.53 -18.34
N ILE A 38 -0.16 -7.59 -17.01
CA ILE A 38 1.08 -7.32 -16.26
C ILE A 38 1.90 -8.63 -16.13
N GLY A 39 1.29 -9.76 -16.51
CA GLY A 39 1.87 -11.10 -16.44
C GLY A 39 3.23 -11.25 -17.11
N GLU A 40 3.55 -10.48 -18.17
CA GLU A 40 4.90 -10.50 -18.80
C GLU A 40 5.98 -9.92 -17.88
N SER A 41 5.67 -8.90 -17.07
CA SER A 41 6.63 -8.33 -16.11
C SER A 41 6.81 -9.25 -14.90
N VAL A 42 5.74 -9.92 -14.47
CA VAL A 42 5.77 -10.94 -13.41
C VAL A 42 6.53 -12.19 -13.88
N SER A 43 6.32 -12.64 -15.11
CA SER A 43 7.00 -13.81 -15.69
C SER A 43 8.47 -13.56 -16.04
N LYS A 44 8.89 -12.29 -16.19
CA LYS A 44 10.30 -11.86 -16.34
C LYS A 44 11.03 -11.66 -15.00
N GLY A 45 10.53 -12.20 -13.90
CA GLY A 45 11.25 -12.22 -12.61
C GLY A 45 10.96 -11.06 -11.66
N LYS A 46 10.04 -10.14 -11.98
CA LYS A 46 9.58 -9.08 -11.06
C LYS A 46 8.39 -9.51 -10.22
N ILE A 47 8.50 -10.66 -9.56
CA ILE A 47 7.41 -11.20 -8.71
C ILE A 47 7.05 -10.24 -7.56
N HIS A 48 7.99 -9.40 -7.12
CA HIS A 48 7.76 -8.40 -6.07
C HIS A 48 6.82 -7.26 -6.45
N LEU A 49 6.65 -7.00 -7.75
CA LEU A 49 5.75 -5.96 -8.26
C LEU A 49 4.30 -6.19 -7.81
N THR A 50 3.89 -7.44 -7.61
CA THR A 50 2.53 -7.75 -7.12
C THR A 50 2.29 -7.19 -5.72
N HIS A 51 3.31 -7.24 -4.85
CA HIS A 51 3.24 -6.67 -3.52
C HIS A 51 3.32 -5.14 -3.56
N GLU A 52 4.11 -4.56 -4.46
CA GLU A 52 4.16 -3.09 -4.62
C GLU A 52 2.83 -2.53 -5.10
N LEU A 53 2.16 -3.21 -6.05
CA LEU A 53 0.82 -2.82 -6.51
C LEU A 53 -0.23 -2.94 -5.40
N LEU A 54 -0.11 -3.96 -4.54
CA LEU A 54 -0.94 -4.08 -3.34
C LEU A 54 -0.70 -2.93 -2.36
N GLU A 55 0.56 -2.60 -2.06
CA GLU A 55 0.91 -1.46 -1.19
C GLU A 55 0.33 -0.16 -1.73
N VAL A 56 0.47 0.10 -3.03
CA VAL A 56 -0.11 1.28 -3.68
C VAL A 56 -1.65 1.26 -3.61
N ALA A 57 -2.29 0.10 -3.73
CA ALA A 57 -3.75 -0.01 -3.59
C ALA A 57 -4.24 0.25 -2.15
N VAL A 58 -3.49 -0.23 -1.15
CA VAL A 58 -3.74 0.10 0.25
C VAL A 58 -3.58 1.61 0.47
N ASN A 59 -2.52 2.22 -0.08
CA ASN A 59 -2.30 3.66 -0.01
C ASN A 59 -3.42 4.44 -0.70
N ASP A 60 -3.83 4.08 -1.91
CA ASP A 60 -4.95 4.73 -2.62
C ASP A 60 -6.26 4.66 -1.81
N TYR A 61 -6.55 3.50 -1.20
CA TYR A 61 -7.72 3.34 -0.33
C TYR A 61 -7.62 4.21 0.94
N ILE A 62 -6.46 4.24 1.60
CA ILE A 62 -6.20 5.07 2.78
C ILE A 62 -6.32 6.56 2.45
N SER A 63 -5.72 7.01 1.35
CA SER A 63 -5.75 8.41 0.90
C SER A 63 -7.19 8.90 0.76
N LYS A 64 -8.05 8.11 0.11
CA LYS A 64 -9.48 8.45 -0.07
C LYS A 64 -10.24 8.60 1.26
N LEU A 65 -9.80 7.91 2.31
CA LEU A 65 -10.44 7.94 3.62
C LEU A 65 -9.89 9.02 4.55
N TYR A 66 -8.58 9.30 4.45
CA TYR A 66 -7.82 9.92 5.52
C TYR A 66 -6.94 11.08 5.10
N CYS A 67 -6.71 11.30 3.80
CA CYS A 67 -5.85 12.38 3.32
C CYS A 67 -6.31 13.74 3.87
N GLN A 68 -5.34 14.55 4.30
CA GLN A 68 -5.54 15.90 4.84
C GLN A 68 -6.34 15.95 6.14
N LYS A 69 -6.47 14.81 6.85
CA LYS A 69 -7.06 14.79 8.18
C LYS A 69 -5.99 14.91 9.24
N THR A 70 -6.29 15.68 10.28
CA THR A 70 -5.48 15.75 11.49
C THR A 70 -5.99 14.72 12.50
N PHE A 71 -5.08 13.98 13.11
CA PHE A 71 -5.40 12.94 14.10
C PHE A 71 -4.85 13.34 15.46
N SER A 72 -5.65 14.01 16.28
CA SER A 72 -5.19 14.55 17.57
C SER A 72 -5.86 13.93 18.79
N LYS A 73 -6.90 13.10 18.60
CA LYS A 73 -7.63 12.47 19.69
C LYS A 73 -7.30 10.98 19.80
N ASP A 74 -6.96 10.52 21.00
CA ASP A 74 -6.57 9.14 21.27
C ASP A 74 -7.61 8.12 20.77
N TYR A 75 -8.90 8.36 21.00
CA TYR A 75 -9.95 7.43 20.55
C TYR A 75 -10.03 7.34 19.01
N GLU A 76 -9.70 8.41 18.29
CA GLU A 76 -9.68 8.41 16.82
C GLU A 76 -8.48 7.64 16.30
N ILE A 77 -7.30 7.86 16.90
CA ILE A 77 -6.07 7.15 16.59
C ILE A 77 -6.28 5.64 16.83
N SER A 78 -6.77 5.23 18.00
CA SER A 78 -7.04 3.82 18.30
C SER A 78 -8.04 3.19 17.34
N ARG A 79 -9.10 3.92 16.96
CA ARG A 79 -10.10 3.43 16.00
C ARG A 79 -9.52 3.24 14.61
N ILE A 80 -8.68 4.17 14.15
CA ILE A 80 -8.01 4.07 12.85
C ILE A 80 -7.01 2.92 12.86
N LEU A 81 -6.19 2.78 13.91
CA LEU A 81 -5.27 1.66 14.08
C LEU A 81 -5.98 0.31 13.98
N ALA A 82 -7.08 0.12 14.72
CA ALA A 82 -7.85 -1.13 14.66
C ALA A 82 -8.37 -1.44 13.24
N LYS A 83 -8.71 -0.40 12.46
CA LYS A 83 -9.11 -0.57 11.05
C LYS A 83 -7.91 -0.96 10.18
N LEU A 84 -6.75 -0.34 10.37
CA LEU A 84 -5.54 -0.64 9.61
C LEU A 84 -5.01 -2.04 9.92
N GLU A 85 -5.03 -2.46 11.18
CA GLU A 85 -4.71 -3.84 11.57
C GLU A 85 -5.64 -4.86 10.90
N LYS A 86 -6.92 -4.53 10.73
CA LYS A 86 -7.85 -5.38 9.98
C LYS A 86 -7.45 -5.49 8.51
N ILE A 87 -7.06 -4.37 7.88
CA ILE A 87 -6.57 -4.37 6.49
C ILE A 87 -5.28 -5.19 6.38
N GLU A 88 -4.34 -5.03 7.30
CA GLU A 88 -3.09 -5.81 7.30
C GLU A 88 -3.34 -7.32 7.43
N LYS A 89 -4.37 -7.73 8.18
CA LYS A 89 -4.80 -9.14 8.28
C LYS A 89 -5.49 -9.65 7.02
N GLN A 90 -6.10 -8.77 6.22
CA GLN A 90 -6.79 -9.11 4.98
C GLN A 90 -5.83 -9.32 3.80
N ILE A 91 -4.58 -8.87 3.90
CA ILE A 91 -3.63 -8.89 2.80
C ILE A 91 -2.48 -9.86 3.09
N PRO A 92 -1.81 -10.42 2.06
CA PRO A 92 -0.75 -11.37 2.30
C PRO A 92 0.50 -10.65 2.79
N VAL A 93 1.21 -11.30 3.71
CA VAL A 93 2.56 -10.85 4.12
C VAL A 93 3.48 -10.83 2.91
N LYS A 94 4.28 -9.76 2.79
CA LYS A 94 5.30 -9.60 1.73
C LYS A 94 6.44 -10.61 1.93
N SER A 95 6.24 -11.83 1.44
CA SER A 95 7.18 -12.95 1.59
C SER A 95 8.10 -13.12 0.38
N TRP A 96 7.73 -12.59 -0.79
CA TRP A 96 8.55 -12.67 -2.00
C TRP A 96 9.54 -11.50 -2.09
N ARG A 97 10.83 -11.82 -2.21
CA ARG A 97 11.91 -10.83 -2.39
C ARG A 97 12.70 -11.15 -3.64
N SER A 98 12.91 -10.15 -4.49
CA SER A 98 13.89 -10.25 -5.58
C SER A 98 15.32 -10.12 -5.05
N THR A 99 16.31 -10.56 -5.84
CA THR A 99 17.72 -10.33 -5.53
C THR A 99 18.02 -8.85 -5.35
N GLU A 100 17.41 -7.99 -6.17
CA GLU A 100 17.53 -6.53 -6.06
C GLU A 100 17.02 -6.02 -4.71
N GLN A 101 15.83 -6.46 -4.28
CA GLN A 101 15.28 -6.10 -2.97
C GLN A 101 16.16 -6.56 -1.81
N GLN A 102 16.80 -7.72 -1.93
CA GLN A 102 17.72 -8.22 -0.91
C GLN A 102 19.01 -7.40 -0.87
N VAL A 103 19.61 -7.11 -2.03
CA VAL A 103 20.86 -6.35 -2.15
C VAL A 103 20.68 -4.91 -1.64
N PHE A 104 19.58 -4.25 -2.03
CA PHE A 104 19.29 -2.88 -1.63
C PHE A 104 18.50 -2.78 -0.32
N GLN A 105 18.27 -3.90 0.39
CA GLN A 105 17.56 -3.94 1.66
C GLN A 105 16.21 -3.21 1.61
N GLN A 106 15.42 -3.48 0.58
CA GLN A 106 14.12 -2.85 0.39
C GLN A 106 13.07 -3.51 1.29
N PHE A 107 12.53 -2.73 2.22
CA PHE A 107 11.45 -3.13 3.12
C PHE A 107 10.16 -2.38 2.79
N SER A 108 9.01 -2.97 3.14
CA SER A 108 7.73 -2.24 3.12
C SER A 108 7.52 -1.52 4.45
N THR A 109 6.76 -0.42 4.40
CA THR A 109 6.25 0.26 5.60
C THR A 109 4.79 -0.14 5.79
N PRO A 110 4.47 -0.99 6.79
CA PRO A 110 3.09 -1.36 7.11
C PRO A 110 2.20 -0.13 7.39
N PRO A 111 0.93 -0.11 6.94
CA PRO A 111 0.01 0.99 7.17
C PRO A 111 -0.12 1.44 8.62
N THR A 112 -0.12 0.50 9.57
CA THR A 112 -0.19 0.80 11.01
C THR A 112 1.01 1.64 11.48
N ILE A 113 2.22 1.25 11.07
CA ILE A 113 3.45 1.98 11.38
C ILE A 113 3.44 3.35 10.72
N ALA A 114 3.04 3.43 9.44
CA ALA A 114 2.96 4.70 8.73
C ALA A 114 1.98 5.68 9.40
N PHE A 115 0.81 5.19 9.81
CA PHE A 115 -0.19 6.00 10.49
C PHE A 115 0.28 6.50 11.87
N LEU A 116 0.95 5.65 12.65
CA LEU A 116 1.52 6.07 13.93
C LEU A 116 2.55 7.19 13.73
N MET A 117 3.42 7.05 12.74
CA MET A 117 4.41 8.08 12.40
C MET A 117 3.73 9.40 12.01
N ALA A 118 2.71 9.36 11.15
CA ALA A 118 1.96 10.55 10.76
C ALA A 118 1.22 11.20 11.95
N SER A 119 0.63 10.38 12.83
CA SER A 119 -0.08 10.86 14.02
C SER A 119 0.88 11.51 15.04
N LEU A 120 2.06 10.92 15.24
CA LEU A 120 3.11 11.46 16.12
C LEU A 120 3.74 12.74 15.55
N LEU A 121 3.97 12.78 14.24
CA LEU A 121 4.48 13.97 13.55
C LEU A 121 3.46 15.11 13.59
N ASN A 122 2.16 14.78 13.54
CA ASN A 122 1.03 15.70 13.54
C ASN A 122 1.23 16.89 12.57
N PRO A 123 1.43 16.61 11.27
CA PRO A 123 1.74 17.64 10.30
C PRO A 123 0.58 18.61 10.08
N SER A 124 0.92 19.88 9.91
CA SER A 124 0.01 20.95 9.54
C SER A 124 0.09 21.25 8.03
N ALA A 125 -0.93 21.92 7.50
CA ALA A 125 -0.95 22.34 6.10
C ALA A 125 0.14 23.37 5.74
N ALA A 126 0.81 23.96 6.73
CA ALA A 126 1.93 24.88 6.53
C ALA A 126 3.28 24.17 6.45
N ASP A 127 3.35 22.88 6.83
CA ASP A 127 4.59 22.12 6.85
C ASP A 127 4.99 21.63 5.46
N LEU A 128 6.29 21.67 5.17
CA LEU A 128 6.87 21.02 4.00
C LEU A 128 7.56 19.73 4.45
N ILE A 129 7.02 18.59 4.02
CA ILE A 129 7.53 17.27 4.40
C ILE A 129 8.24 16.65 3.20
N LEU A 130 9.41 16.07 3.46
CA LEU A 130 10.18 15.33 2.47
C LEU A 130 10.32 13.87 2.91
N GLU A 131 9.98 12.96 2.02
CA GLU A 131 10.31 11.54 2.11
C GLU A 131 11.25 11.23 0.92
N PRO A 132 12.59 11.20 1.12
CA PRO A 132 13.57 10.97 0.05
C PRO A 132 13.59 9.56 -0.56
N SER A 133 13.00 8.59 0.13
CA SER A 133 12.99 7.15 -0.14
C SER A 133 11.58 6.59 -0.28
N ALA A 134 10.64 7.38 -0.83
CA ALA A 134 9.21 7.20 -0.60
C ALA A 134 8.65 5.83 -0.99
N GLY A 135 9.36 5.10 -1.86
CA GLY A 135 8.96 3.77 -2.29
C GLY A 135 7.56 3.81 -2.90
N THR A 136 6.62 3.12 -2.27
CA THR A 136 5.20 3.07 -2.66
C THR A 136 4.35 4.22 -2.06
N GLY A 137 4.96 5.11 -1.29
CA GLY A 137 4.34 6.33 -0.75
C GLY A 137 3.62 6.17 0.58
N SER A 138 3.88 5.11 1.35
CA SER A 138 3.08 4.77 2.54
C SER A 138 3.11 5.83 3.65
N LEU A 139 4.18 6.62 3.78
CA LEU A 139 4.26 7.74 4.71
C LEU A 139 3.60 9.02 4.17
N VAL A 140 3.58 9.19 2.84
CA VAL A 140 3.12 10.42 2.16
C VAL A 140 1.58 10.48 2.04
N VAL A 141 0.92 9.35 2.25
CA VAL A 141 -0.51 9.20 1.97
C VAL A 141 -1.46 9.83 3.00
N TRP A 142 -0.91 10.23 4.16
CA TRP A 142 -1.64 10.72 5.34
C TRP A 142 -1.82 12.24 5.28
#